data_AF-A0A5R2MY66-F1
#
_entry.id   AF-A0A5R2MY66-F1
#
_cell.length_a   1.000
_cell.length_b   1.000
_cell.length_c   1.000
_cell.angle_alpha   90.00
_cell.angle_beta   90.00
_cell.angle_gamma   90.00
#
_symmetry.space_group_name_H-M   'P 1'
#
loop_
_entity.id
_entity.type
_entity.pdbx_description
1 polymer ?
#
loop_
_entity_poly.entity_id
_entity_poly.type
_entity_poly.pdbx_seq_one_letter_code
_entity_poly.pdbx_strand_id
1 'polypeptide(L)'
;LEAVHLSPAYVQPIASDDVADVMAGVALAAPINGMIEISGPDRVRMSELVARYLKAVGDPREVVADPEALYFGARLNDTSLVSDDNPRLGHITFEQWFAASARKSPPANAAA
;
A
#
# COMPACT_ATOMS: atom_id res chain seq x y z
N LEU A 1 13.72 19.89 -10.04
CA LEU A 1 13.31 18.47 -9.96
C LEU A 1 11.86 18.40 -10.41
N GLU A 2 11.49 17.38 -11.16
CA GLU A 2 10.11 17.20 -11.59
C GLU A 2 9.24 16.71 -10.43
N ALA A 3 8.03 17.26 -10.30
CA ALA A 3 7.09 16.89 -9.24
C ALA A 3 6.37 15.57 -9.58
N VAL A 4 5.99 14.82 -8.55
CA VAL A 4 5.20 13.59 -8.67
C VAL A 4 3.74 13.93 -8.39
N HIS A 5 2.90 13.87 -9.42
CA HIS A 5 1.47 14.13 -9.32
C HIS A 5 0.72 12.84 -9.01
N LEU A 6 -0.05 12.82 -7.92
CA LEU A 6 -0.78 11.64 -7.47
C LEU A 6 -2.20 12.00 -7.06
N SER A 7 -3.13 11.09 -7.33
CA SER A 7 -4.51 11.25 -6.88
C SER A 7 -4.55 11.39 -5.35
N PRO A 8 -5.40 12.30 -4.83
CA PRO A 8 -5.65 12.39 -3.40
C PRO A 8 -6.61 11.29 -2.91
N ALA A 9 -7.04 10.32 -3.73
CA ALA A 9 -7.93 9.25 -3.27
C ALA A 9 -7.31 8.42 -2.12
N TYR A 10 -8.16 7.78 -1.33
CA TYR A 10 -7.72 6.86 -0.29
C TYR A 10 -7.22 5.54 -0.88
N VAL A 11 -6.21 4.98 -0.22
CA VAL A 11 -5.69 3.62 -0.38
C VAL A 11 -5.62 2.98 1.00
N GLN A 12 -5.60 1.64 1.06
CA GLN A 12 -5.47 0.90 2.32
C GLN A 12 -4.42 -0.22 2.19
N PRO A 13 -3.12 0.15 2.15
CA PRO A 13 -2.04 -0.76 1.75
C PRO A 13 -1.86 -1.90 2.74
N ILE A 14 -1.84 -3.15 2.24
CA ILE A 14 -1.61 -4.36 3.03
C ILE A 14 -0.20 -4.92 2.79
N ALA A 15 0.47 -5.38 3.84
CA ALA A 15 1.76 -6.05 3.70
C ALA A 15 1.59 -7.46 3.11
N SER A 16 2.54 -7.92 2.30
CA SER A 16 2.48 -9.25 1.69
C SER A 16 2.47 -10.39 2.72
N ASP A 17 3.09 -10.19 3.89
CA ASP A 17 3.09 -11.18 4.98
C ASP A 17 1.65 -11.35 5.53
N ASP A 18 0.90 -10.25 5.75
CA ASP A 18 -0.52 -10.30 6.13
C ASP A 18 -1.40 -10.99 5.05
N VAL A 19 -1.12 -10.74 3.76
CA VAL A 19 -1.82 -11.42 2.66
C VAL A 19 -1.59 -12.92 2.70
N ALA A 20 -0.34 -13.35 2.92
CA ALA A 20 0.03 -14.76 2.98
C ALA A 20 -0.65 -15.47 4.17
N ASP A 21 -0.70 -14.83 5.33
CA ASP A 21 -1.37 -15.36 6.53
C ASP A 21 -2.86 -15.56 6.28
N VAL A 22 -3.54 -14.57 5.68
CA VAL A 22 -4.97 -14.72 5.33
C VAL A 22 -5.17 -15.83 4.31
N MET A 23 -4.34 -15.89 3.26
CA MET A 23 -4.43 -16.91 2.21
C MET A 23 -4.27 -18.33 2.79
N ALA A 24 -3.29 -18.53 3.66
CA ALA A 24 -3.06 -19.81 4.34
C ALA A 24 -4.29 -20.22 5.18
N GLY A 25 -4.88 -19.28 5.92
CA GLY A 25 -6.10 -19.53 6.68
C GLY A 25 -7.30 -19.89 5.80
N VAL A 26 -7.48 -19.21 4.67
CA VAL A 26 -8.57 -19.49 3.71
C VAL A 26 -8.40 -20.86 3.05
N ALA A 27 -7.18 -21.21 2.64
CA ALA A 27 -6.90 -22.49 1.98
C ALA A 27 -7.18 -23.72 2.86
N LEU A 28 -7.07 -23.57 4.18
CA LEU A 28 -7.32 -24.63 5.17
C LEU A 28 -8.76 -24.68 5.68
N ALA A 29 -9.57 -23.67 5.39
CA ALA A 29 -10.94 -23.56 5.88
C ALA A 29 -11.96 -24.25 4.96
N ALA A 30 -13.18 -24.44 5.45
CA ALA A 30 -14.30 -24.85 4.60
C ALA A 30 -14.58 -23.79 3.53
N PRO A 31 -14.95 -24.19 2.30
CA PRO A 31 -15.26 -23.24 1.24
C PRO A 31 -16.46 -22.38 1.63
N ILE A 32 -16.32 -21.07 1.48
CA ILE A 32 -17.38 -20.11 1.83
C ILE A 32 -18.27 -19.75 0.64
N ASN A 33 -17.88 -20.12 -0.58
CA ASN A 33 -18.55 -19.74 -1.84
C ASN A 33 -18.87 -18.24 -1.92
N GLY A 34 -17.90 -17.40 -1.54
CA GLY A 34 -18.05 -15.96 -1.44
C GLY A 34 -16.73 -15.23 -1.52
N MET A 35 -16.77 -13.92 -1.27
CA MET A 35 -15.61 -13.04 -1.29
C MET A 35 -15.17 -12.71 0.13
N ILE A 36 -13.85 -12.65 0.34
CA ILE A 36 -13.24 -12.10 1.55
C ILE A 36 -12.43 -10.90 1.10
N GLU A 37 -12.74 -9.74 1.67
CA GLU A 37 -11.90 -8.57 1.51
C GLU A 37 -10.81 -8.53 2.58
N ILE A 38 -9.61 -8.12 2.16
CA ILE A 38 -8.46 -7.91 3.03
C ILE A 38 -7.89 -6.52 2.80
N SER A 39 -7.42 -5.88 3.86
CA SER A 39 -6.77 -4.57 3.74
C SER A 39 -5.71 -4.41 4.82
N GLY A 40 -4.82 -3.45 4.66
CA GLY A 40 -3.91 -3.09 5.75
C GLY A 40 -4.61 -2.36 6.88
N PRO A 41 -3.89 -2.12 7.98
CA PRO A 41 -4.46 -1.50 9.18
C PRO A 41 -4.89 -0.04 8.94
N ASP A 42 -4.21 0.68 8.02
CA ASP A 42 -4.39 2.13 7.88
C ASP A 42 -4.96 2.51 6.51
N ARG A 43 -6.06 3.27 6.53
CA ARG A 43 -6.56 3.99 5.35
C ARG A 43 -5.86 5.35 5.27
N VAL A 44 -5.17 5.61 4.16
CA VAL A 44 -4.34 6.82 3.97
C VAL A 44 -4.53 7.40 2.56
N ARG A 45 -4.30 8.70 2.40
CA ARG A 45 -4.31 9.35 1.07
C ARG A 45 -3.10 8.84 0.27
N MET A 46 -3.28 8.50 -1.01
CA MET A 46 -2.20 7.95 -1.84
C MET A 46 -1.02 8.92 -1.96
N SER A 47 -1.30 10.21 -2.17
CA SER A 47 -0.27 11.26 -2.19
C SER A 47 0.53 11.33 -0.89
N GLU A 48 -0.13 11.20 0.27
CA GLU A 48 0.55 11.22 1.57
C GLU A 48 1.43 9.98 1.79
N LEU A 49 0.93 8.79 1.43
CA LEU A 49 1.70 7.55 1.55
C LEU A 49 2.99 7.62 0.73
N VAL A 50 2.88 8.07 -0.52
CA VAL A 50 4.05 8.21 -1.40
C VAL A 50 4.99 9.32 -0.90
N ALA A 51 4.46 10.44 -0.38
CA ALA A 51 5.30 11.49 0.22
C ALA A 51 6.11 10.96 1.41
N ARG A 52 5.49 10.14 2.29
CA ARG A 52 6.18 9.47 3.40
C ARG A 52 7.26 8.53 2.88
N TYR A 53 6.97 7.74 1.86
CA TYR A 53 7.93 6.84 1.24
C TYR A 53 9.12 7.58 0.62
N LEU A 54 8.89 8.59 -0.22
CA LEU A 54 9.96 9.37 -0.87
C LEU A 54 10.87 10.03 0.18
N LYS A 55 10.27 10.61 1.23
CA LYS A 55 11.03 11.16 2.37
C LYS A 55 11.89 10.10 3.05
N ALA A 56 11.35 8.90 3.28
CA ALA A 56 12.04 7.84 3.98
C ALA A 56 13.22 7.24 3.19
N VAL A 57 13.17 7.29 1.85
CA VAL A 57 14.27 6.85 0.97
C VAL A 57 15.20 7.98 0.53
N GLY A 58 14.97 9.21 0.99
CA GLY A 58 15.80 10.38 0.64
C GLY A 58 15.60 10.89 -0.79
N ASP A 59 14.46 10.60 -1.42
CA ASP A 59 14.13 11.11 -2.73
C ASP A 59 13.61 12.56 -2.63
N PRO A 60 14.24 13.53 -3.33
CA PRO A 60 13.93 14.95 -3.18
C PRO A 60 12.73 15.42 -4.01
N ARG A 61 12.07 14.55 -4.79
CA ARG A 61 10.91 14.94 -5.59
C ARG A 61 9.73 15.31 -4.68
N GLU A 62 9.10 16.44 -4.99
CA GLU A 62 7.88 16.89 -4.33
C GLU A 62 6.68 16.06 -4.79
N VAL A 63 5.79 15.72 -3.86
CA VAL A 63 4.51 15.07 -4.19
C VAL A 63 3.41 16.12 -4.20
N VAL A 64 2.70 16.22 -5.33
CA VAL A 64 1.55 17.10 -5.52
C VAL A 64 0.28 16.26 -5.57
N ALA A 65 -0.68 16.60 -4.71
CA ALA A 65 -2.01 16.02 -4.76
C ALA A 65 -2.78 16.60 -5.96
N ASP A 66 -3.15 15.74 -6.90
CA ASP A 66 -3.75 16.11 -8.18
C ASP A 66 -5.02 15.27 -8.43
N PRO A 67 -6.22 15.85 -8.28
CA PRO A 67 -7.49 15.15 -8.55
C PRO A 67 -7.68 14.67 -9.99
N GLU A 68 -6.89 15.17 -10.94
CA GLU A 68 -6.92 14.76 -12.35
C GLU A 68 -5.86 13.68 -12.66
N ALA A 69 -4.93 13.42 -11.74
CA ALA A 69 -3.93 12.37 -11.92
C ALA A 69 -4.61 10.99 -12.02
N LEU A 70 -4.28 10.28 -13.10
CA LEU A 70 -4.88 8.99 -13.42
C LEU A 70 -4.11 7.84 -12.78
N TYR A 71 -4.86 6.91 -12.20
CA TYR A 71 -4.36 5.63 -11.74
C TYR A 71 -4.69 4.56 -12.76
N PHE A 72 -3.67 4.12 -13.52
CA PHE A 72 -3.84 3.21 -14.66
C PHE A 72 -4.93 3.66 -15.65
N GLY A 73 -4.99 4.96 -15.94
CA GLY A 73 -5.97 5.56 -16.86
C GLY A 73 -7.31 5.92 -16.23
N ALA A 74 -7.56 5.58 -14.97
CA ALA A 74 -8.80 5.89 -14.26
C ALA A 74 -8.62 7.08 -13.30
N ARG A 75 -9.65 7.93 -13.22
CA ARG A 75 -9.78 8.90 -12.13
C ARG A 75 -10.33 8.19 -10.90
N LEU A 76 -9.65 8.33 -9.77
CA LEU A 76 -10.06 7.69 -8.52
C LEU A 76 -10.99 8.61 -7.70
N ASN A 77 -11.85 7.98 -6.92
CA ASN A 77 -12.56 8.58 -5.80
C ASN A 77 -12.13 7.90 -4.48
N ASP A 78 -12.66 8.40 -3.36
CA ASP A 78 -12.28 7.98 -2.00
C ASP A 78 -12.59 6.49 -1.68
N THR A 79 -13.36 5.80 -2.53
CA THR A 79 -13.73 4.39 -2.34
C THR A 79 -13.09 3.47 -3.39
N SER A 80 -12.28 4.00 -4.32
CA SER A 80 -11.82 3.22 -5.48
C SER A 80 -10.76 2.16 -5.17
N LEU A 81 -9.90 2.40 -4.17
CA LEU A 81 -8.74 1.54 -3.82
C LEU A 81 -8.72 1.16 -2.34
N VAL A 82 -9.90 1.06 -1.76
CA VAL A 82 -10.12 0.65 -0.38
C VAL A 82 -11.19 -0.42 -0.37
N SER A 83 -11.12 -1.30 0.61
CA SER A 83 -12.17 -2.29 0.82
C SER A 83 -13.49 -1.64 1.26
N ASP A 84 -14.57 -2.37 1.00
CA ASP A 84 -15.94 -2.14 1.44
C ASP A 84 -16.09 -2.40 2.95
N ASP A 85 -17.31 -2.59 3.45
CA ASP A 85 -17.58 -2.65 4.88
C ASP A 85 -17.22 -4.03 5.48
N ASN A 86 -16.18 -4.03 6.32
CA ASN A 86 -15.59 -5.14 7.08
C ASN A 86 -14.54 -6.01 6.36
N PRO A 87 -13.44 -5.42 5.86
CA PRO A 87 -12.28 -6.22 5.47
C PRO A 87 -11.67 -6.90 6.70
N ARG A 88 -11.03 -8.04 6.47
CA ARG A 88 -10.05 -8.55 7.44
C ARG A 88 -8.84 -7.64 7.39
N LEU A 89 -8.56 -6.97 8.50
CA LEU A 89 -7.43 -6.06 8.60
C LEU A 89 -6.15 -6.84 8.92
N GLY A 90 -5.13 -6.61 8.11
CA GLY A 90 -3.75 -6.92 8.46
C GLY A 90 -3.28 -6.07 9.64
N HIS A 91 -2.15 -6.43 10.22
CA HIS A 91 -1.62 -5.79 11.42
C HIS A 91 -0.32 -4.99 11.17
N ILE A 92 0.29 -5.15 10.00
CA ILE A 92 1.56 -4.51 9.67
C ILE A 92 1.30 -3.14 9.03
N THR A 93 1.64 -2.09 9.79
CA THR A 93 1.59 -0.68 9.33
C THR A 93 2.67 -0.40 8.27
N PHE A 94 2.52 0.71 7.53
CA PHE A 94 3.54 1.17 6.59
C PHE A 94 4.92 1.34 7.26
N GLU A 95 4.98 1.94 8.44
CA GLU A 95 6.22 2.20 9.17
C GLU A 95 6.91 0.91 9.61
N GLN A 96 6.14 -0.08 10.08
CA GLN A 96 6.68 -1.40 10.46
C GLN A 96 7.21 -2.15 9.23
N TRP A 97 6.43 -2.16 8.13
CA TRP A 97 6.84 -2.78 6.88
C TRP A 97 8.10 -2.11 6.31
N PHE A 98 8.17 -0.78 6.30
CA PHE A 98 9.31 -0.04 5.77
C PHE A 98 10.59 -0.34 6.57
N ALA A 99 10.49 -0.31 7.91
CA ALA A 99 11.60 -0.63 8.80
C ALA A 99 12.10 -2.08 8.61
N ALA A 100 11.21 -3.02 8.33
CA ALA A 100 11.56 -4.41 8.05
C ALA A 100 12.15 -4.62 6.65
N SER A 101 11.65 -3.89 5.65
CA SER A 101 12.06 -4.03 4.25
C SER A 101 13.47 -3.50 4.00
N ALA A 102 13.85 -2.40 4.64
CA ALA A 102 15.22 -1.88 4.59
C ALA A 102 16.28 -2.89 5.08
N ARG A 103 15.90 -3.80 5.99
CA ARG A 103 16.79 -4.86 6.50
C ARG A 103 16.93 -6.04 5.53
N LYS A 104 15.98 -6.23 4.61
CA LYS A 104 15.97 -7.32 3.63
C LYS A 104 16.75 -6.99 2.34
N SER A 105 17.05 -5.71 2.08
CA SER A 105 17.85 -5.29 0.94
C SER A 105 19.33 -5.67 1.12
N PRO A 106 19.97 -6.37 0.17
CA PRO A 106 21.42 -6.57 0.19
C PRO A 106 22.13 -5.20 0.19
N PRO A 107 23.32 -5.06 0.81
CA PRO A 107 24.08 -3.83 0.69
C PRO A 107 24.33 -3.51 -0.78
N ALA A 108 24.19 -2.23 -1.15
CA ALA A 108 24.24 -1.74 -2.53
C ALA A 108 25.56 -2.03 -3.29
N ASN A 109 26.55 -2.65 -2.64
CA ASN A 109 27.85 -3.05 -3.19
C ASN A 109 28.06 -4.57 -3.30
N ALA A 110 27.02 -5.40 -3.12
CA ALA A 110 27.17 -6.87 -3.23
C ALA A 110 27.00 -7.44 -4.65
N ALA A 111 26.86 -6.59 -5.66
CA ALA A 111 26.81 -6.98 -7.07
C ALA A 111 27.85 -6.18 -7.87
N ALA A 112 29.11 -6.62 -7.81
CA ALA A 112 30.17 -6.26 -8.73
C ALA A 112 30.98 -7.52 -9.06
#